data_AF-A0A6A3Q830-F1
#
_entry.id   AF-A0A6A3Q830-F1
#
_cell.length_a   1.000
_cell.length_b   1.000
_cell.length_c   1.000
_cell.angle_alpha   90.00
_cell.angle_beta   90.00
_cell.angle_gamma   90.00
#
_symmetry.space_group_name_H-M   'P 1'
#
loop_
_entity.id
_entity.type
_entity.pdbx_description
1 polymer ?
#
loop_
_entity_poly.entity_id
_entity_poly.type
_entity_poly.pdbx_seq_one_letter_code
_entity_poly.pdbx_strand_id
1 'polypeptide(L)'
;MPSSSEIQSRYGSTMQVSRHALYSCNAIVDDDVAKELDFDPATDQRRDYCIGLFHELRFYGKKKHSRKSKVAEWEALCQSWGAFVENFNRDPAGYRERALRALLEAAQDFAGIPCPVPSGVACARCRTGP
;
A
#
# COMPACT_ATOMS: atom_id res chain seq x y z
N MET A 1 9.50 35.36 8.70
CA MET A 1 8.78 34.07 8.79
C MET A 1 7.33 34.39 9.09
N PRO A 2 6.34 33.77 8.42
CA PRO A 2 4.93 34.01 8.73
C PRO A 2 4.63 33.55 10.17
N SER A 3 3.78 34.30 10.86
CA SER A 3 3.37 33.99 12.22
C SER A 3 2.45 32.77 12.26
N SER A 4 2.41 32.07 13.41
CA SER A 4 1.59 30.87 13.59
C SER A 4 0.10 31.11 13.27
N SER A 5 -0.41 32.32 13.58
CA SER A 5 -1.80 32.71 13.27
C SER A 5 -2.05 32.92 11.77
N GLU A 6 -1.08 33.44 11.02
CA GLU A 6 -1.17 33.58 9.57
C GLU A 6 -1.15 32.23 8.85
N ILE A 7 -0.42 31.26 9.39
CA ILE A 7 -0.43 29.87 8.91
C ILE A 7 -1.80 29.25 9.19
N GLN A 8 -2.32 29.40 10.40
CA GLN A 8 -3.61 28.81 10.79
C GLN A 8 -4.81 29.45 10.06
N SER A 9 -4.73 30.75 9.73
CA SER A 9 -5.72 31.46 8.90
C SER A 9 -5.69 30.99 7.44
N ARG A 10 -4.50 30.78 6.86
CA ARG A 10 -4.34 30.34 5.46
C ARG A 10 -4.69 28.87 5.24
N TYR A 11 -4.46 28.01 6.24
CA TYR A 11 -4.65 26.57 6.12
C TYR A 11 -5.88 26.03 6.87
N GLY A 12 -6.66 26.93 7.49
CA GLY A 12 -7.73 26.55 8.41
C GLY A 12 -7.18 25.80 9.62
N SER A 13 -8.01 25.63 10.64
CA SER A 13 -7.75 24.57 11.61
C SER A 13 -7.72 23.28 10.82
N THR A 14 -6.54 22.74 10.54
CA THR A 14 -6.38 21.36 10.09
C THR A 14 -6.86 20.56 11.29
N MET A 15 -8.19 20.40 11.42
CA MET A 15 -8.73 19.28 12.16
C MET A 15 -7.90 18.12 11.65
N GLN A 16 -7.16 17.46 12.55
CA GLN A 16 -6.70 16.12 12.28
C GLN A 16 -7.93 15.41 11.76
N VAL A 17 -8.01 15.24 10.43
CA VAL A 17 -8.99 14.34 9.85
C VAL A 17 -8.52 13.03 10.45
N SER A 18 -9.27 12.58 11.47
CA SER A 18 -8.88 11.43 12.26
C SER A 18 -8.54 10.32 11.27
N ARG A 19 -7.52 9.51 11.54
CA ARG A 19 -7.15 8.42 10.64
C ARG A 19 -8.39 7.56 10.27
N HIS A 20 -9.38 7.52 11.18
CA HIS A 20 -10.71 6.93 10.99
C HIS A 20 -11.63 7.67 10.01
N ALA A 21 -11.60 9.01 9.95
CA ALA A 21 -12.35 9.79 8.96
C ALA A 21 -11.75 9.72 7.55
N LEU A 22 -10.43 9.49 7.43
CA LEU A 22 -9.75 9.28 6.13
C LEU A 22 -10.01 7.89 5.54
N TYR A 23 -10.21 6.90 6.41
CA TYR A 23 -10.46 5.50 6.06
C TYR A 23 -11.84 5.10 6.57
N SER A 24 -12.91 5.63 5.96
CA SER A 24 -14.26 5.16 6.25
C SER A 24 -14.45 3.78 5.63
N CYS A 25 -14.44 2.75 6.48
CA CYS A 25 -14.33 1.36 6.07
C CYS A 25 -15.67 0.61 6.02
N ASN A 26 -16.77 1.30 6.31
CA ASN A 26 -18.12 0.73 6.16
C ASN A 26 -18.48 0.42 4.70
N ALA A 27 -17.67 0.89 3.74
CA ALA A 27 -17.90 0.70 2.31
C ALA A 27 -17.23 -0.57 1.74
N ILE A 28 -16.31 -1.24 2.45
CA ILE A 28 -15.69 -2.46 1.91
C ILE A 28 -16.71 -3.59 2.11
N VAL A 29 -17.20 -4.21 1.03
CA VAL A 29 -18.16 -5.33 1.04
C VAL A 29 -17.49 -6.49 0.31
N ASP A 30 -17.06 -7.47 1.07
CA ASP A 30 -16.20 -8.55 0.60
C ASP A 30 -16.25 -9.67 1.64
N ASP A 31 -17.33 -10.43 1.53
CA ASP A 31 -17.59 -11.58 2.36
C ASP A 31 -16.74 -12.78 1.94
N ASP A 32 -16.29 -12.84 0.70
CA ASP A 32 -15.54 -13.99 0.18
C ASP A 32 -14.08 -13.94 0.62
N VAL A 33 -13.42 -12.78 0.58
CA VAL A 33 -12.07 -12.60 1.13
C VAL A 33 -12.06 -12.67 2.64
N ALA A 34 -13.11 -12.16 3.30
CA ALA A 34 -13.25 -12.30 4.73
C ALA A 34 -13.32 -13.78 5.15
N LYS A 35 -14.04 -14.62 4.39
CA LYS A 35 -14.07 -16.07 4.62
C LYS A 35 -12.76 -16.76 4.26
N GLU A 36 -12.15 -16.42 3.13
CA GLU A 36 -10.89 -17.03 2.69
C GLU A 36 -9.73 -16.75 3.64
N LEU A 37 -9.68 -15.54 4.20
CA LEU A 37 -8.65 -15.13 5.16
C LEU A 37 -9.06 -15.34 6.62
N ASP A 38 -10.23 -15.92 6.86
CA ASP A 38 -10.80 -16.21 8.18
C ASP A 38 -10.81 -15.00 9.12
N PHE A 39 -11.21 -13.83 8.58
CA PHE A 39 -11.31 -12.61 9.36
C PHE A 39 -12.50 -12.66 10.32
N ASP A 40 -12.27 -12.25 11.58
CA ASP A 40 -13.36 -12.13 12.54
C ASP A 40 -14.28 -10.95 12.14
N PRO A 41 -15.55 -11.20 11.78
CA PRO A 41 -16.50 -10.17 11.38
C PRO A 41 -16.82 -9.17 12.50
N ALA A 42 -16.55 -9.51 13.77
CA ALA A 42 -16.70 -8.62 14.91
C ALA A 42 -15.51 -7.67 15.11
N THR A 43 -14.47 -7.78 14.28
CA THR A 43 -13.22 -7.02 14.43
C THR A 43 -12.90 -6.15 13.23
N ASP A 44 -11.99 -5.21 13.45
CA ASP A 44 -11.46 -4.33 12.42
C ASP A 44 -10.36 -4.99 11.55
N GLN A 45 -10.11 -6.29 11.68
CA GLN A 45 -9.02 -7.00 10.97
C GLN A 45 -9.07 -6.79 9.46
N ARG A 46 -10.27 -6.88 8.88
CA ARG A 46 -10.50 -6.69 7.45
C ARG A 46 -10.15 -5.28 7.00
N ARG A 47 -10.56 -4.28 7.78
CA ARG A 47 -10.22 -2.88 7.54
C ARG A 47 -8.70 -2.71 7.57
N ASP A 48 -8.06 -3.20 8.62
CA ASP A 48 -6.64 -2.97 8.86
C ASP A 48 -5.80 -3.67 7.78
N TYR A 49 -6.25 -4.83 7.30
CA TYR A 49 -5.69 -5.50 6.11
C TYR A 49 -5.77 -4.61 4.86
N CYS A 50 -6.95 -4.11 4.51
CA CYS A 50 -7.14 -3.26 3.34
C CYS A 50 -6.33 -1.94 3.42
N ILE A 51 -6.26 -1.33 4.61
CA ILE A 51 -5.43 -0.15 4.87
C ILE A 51 -3.95 -0.48 4.66
N GLY A 52 -3.48 -1.62 5.19
CA GLY A 52 -2.13 -2.12 5.01
C GLY A 52 -1.78 -2.31 3.53
N LEU A 53 -2.63 -3.03 2.81
CA LEU A 53 -2.46 -3.29 1.38
C LEU A 53 -2.41 -2.00 0.56
N PHE A 54 -3.30 -1.04 0.82
CA PHE A 54 -3.29 0.27 0.15
C PHE A 54 -1.98 1.04 0.39
N HIS A 55 -1.51 1.06 1.62
CA HIS A 55 -0.26 1.74 1.97
C HIS A 55 0.96 1.08 1.34
N GLU A 56 1.00 -0.24 1.32
CA GLU A 56 2.09 -1.01 0.71
C GLU A 56 2.13 -0.77 -0.80
N LEU A 57 0.98 -0.87 -1.48
CA LEU A 57 0.88 -0.59 -2.91
C LEU A 57 1.34 0.84 -3.24
N ARG A 58 0.92 1.83 -2.46
CA ARG A 58 1.31 3.22 -2.67
C ARG A 58 2.80 3.47 -2.40
N PHE A 59 3.39 2.75 -1.44
CA PHE A 59 4.82 2.83 -1.16
C PHE A 59 5.65 2.32 -2.34
N TYR A 60 5.28 1.15 -2.89
CA TYR A 60 6.00 0.55 -4.00
C TYR A 60 5.73 1.23 -5.35
N GLY A 61 4.50 1.70 -5.59
CA GLY A 61 4.15 2.47 -6.79
C GLY A 61 4.94 3.78 -6.93
N LYS A 62 5.23 4.46 -5.81
CA LYS A 62 6.04 5.71 -5.80
C LYS A 62 7.52 5.50 -6.12
N LYS A 63 8.04 4.28 -6.00
CA LYS A 63 9.49 4.00 -6.14
C LYS A 63 9.95 3.64 -7.55
N LYS A 64 9.06 3.47 -8.54
CA LYS A 64 9.45 3.11 -9.91
C LYS A 64 9.18 4.23 -10.91
N HIS A 65 10.24 4.73 -11.54
CA HIS A 65 10.18 5.70 -12.65
C HIS A 65 10.37 5.09 -14.05
N SER A 66 10.56 3.78 -14.24
CA SER A 66 11.19 3.31 -15.49
C SER A 66 10.29 2.66 -16.55
N ARG A 67 9.00 2.33 -16.32
CA ARG A 67 8.16 1.76 -17.39
C ARG A 67 6.77 2.38 -17.43
N LYS A 68 6.51 3.19 -18.47
CA LYS A 68 5.26 3.91 -18.74
C LYS A 68 3.97 3.08 -18.61
N SER A 69 4.00 1.76 -18.84
CA SER A 69 2.81 0.90 -18.68
C SER A 69 2.46 0.58 -17.21
N LYS A 70 3.47 0.57 -16.32
CA LYS A 70 3.26 0.21 -14.91
C LYS A 70 2.68 1.37 -14.10
N VAL A 71 2.95 2.61 -14.52
CA VAL A 71 2.35 3.81 -13.89
C VAL A 71 0.82 3.73 -13.93
N ALA A 72 0.24 3.34 -15.07
CA ALA A 72 -1.21 3.23 -15.22
C ALA A 72 -1.83 2.15 -14.33
N GLU A 73 -1.18 0.99 -14.18
CA GLU A 73 -1.67 -0.08 -13.31
C GLU A 73 -1.54 0.29 -11.82
N TRP A 74 -0.43 0.92 -11.43
CA TRP A 74 -0.27 1.45 -10.06
C TRP A 74 -1.26 2.57 -9.75
N GLU A 75 -1.51 3.48 -10.70
CA GLU A 75 -2.55 4.49 -10.57
C GLU A 75 -3.92 3.81 -10.41
N ALA A 76 -4.26 2.84 -11.25
CA ALA A 76 -5.54 2.12 -11.14
C ALA A 76 -5.72 1.40 -9.79
N LEU A 77 -4.64 0.85 -9.23
CA LEU A 77 -4.68 0.15 -7.93
C LEU A 77 -4.67 1.12 -6.74
N CYS A 78 -3.94 2.23 -6.78
CA CYS A 78 -3.72 3.06 -5.58
C CYS A 78 -3.76 4.58 -5.79
N GLN A 79 -4.54 5.06 -6.77
CA GLN A 79 -4.80 6.50 -6.99
C GLN A 79 -5.35 7.19 -5.74
N SER A 80 -6.36 6.60 -5.10
CA SER A 80 -7.01 7.10 -3.89
C SER A 80 -7.60 5.95 -3.07
N TRP A 81 -7.93 6.22 -1.81
CA TRP A 81 -8.62 5.24 -0.97
C TRP A 81 -10.01 4.88 -1.52
N GLY A 82 -10.77 5.85 -2.02
CA GLY A 82 -12.09 5.59 -2.61
C GLY A 82 -12.02 4.68 -3.84
N ALA A 83 -11.09 4.97 -4.76
CA ALA A 83 -10.88 4.13 -5.95
C ALA A 83 -10.39 2.72 -5.59
N PHE A 84 -9.55 2.59 -4.55
CA PHE A 84 -9.15 1.31 -4.01
C PHE A 84 -10.39 0.51 -3.55
N VAL A 85 -11.26 1.11 -2.75
CA VAL A 85 -12.45 0.42 -2.22
C VAL A 85 -13.42 0.00 -3.33
N GLU A 86 -13.69 0.88 -4.30
CA GLU A 86 -14.56 0.56 -5.44
C GLU A 86 -14.02 -0.60 -6.29
N ASN A 87 -12.72 -0.56 -6.61
CA ASN A 87 -12.08 -1.60 -7.42
C ASN A 87 -11.96 -2.92 -6.66
N PHE A 88 -11.68 -2.86 -5.36
CA PHE A 88 -11.58 -4.03 -4.49
C PHE A 88 -12.94 -4.72 -4.37
N ASN A 89 -14.01 -3.98 -4.08
CA ASN A 89 -15.36 -4.55 -3.96
C ASN A 89 -15.91 -5.14 -5.26
N ARG A 90 -15.51 -4.59 -6.41
CA ARG A 90 -15.99 -5.06 -7.72
C ARG A 90 -15.47 -6.45 -8.07
N ASP A 91 -14.24 -6.75 -7.68
CA ASP A 91 -13.57 -8.04 -7.92
C ASP A 91 -12.44 -8.22 -6.91
N PRO A 92 -12.75 -8.70 -5.70
CA PRO A 92 -11.73 -8.77 -4.67
C PRO A 92 -10.61 -9.76 -4.95
N ALA A 93 -10.95 -10.89 -5.56
CA ALA A 93 -9.99 -11.92 -5.91
C ALA A 93 -9.02 -11.42 -7.00
N GLY A 94 -9.54 -10.93 -8.12
CA GLY A 94 -8.70 -10.42 -9.20
C GLY A 94 -8.00 -9.11 -8.86
N TYR A 95 -8.56 -8.29 -7.95
CA TYR A 95 -7.85 -7.15 -7.39
C TYR A 95 -6.63 -7.60 -6.57
N ARG A 96 -6.79 -8.53 -5.63
CA ARG A 96 -5.68 -9.06 -4.83
C ARG A 96 -4.61 -9.71 -5.70
N GLU A 97 -5.00 -10.46 -6.71
CA GLU A 97 -4.03 -11.08 -7.62
C GLU A 97 -3.17 -10.03 -8.34
N ARG A 98 -3.80 -8.98 -8.88
CA ARG A 98 -3.07 -7.86 -9.51
C ARG A 98 -2.19 -7.10 -8.52
N ALA A 99 -2.69 -6.86 -7.31
CA ALA A 99 -1.93 -6.24 -6.24
C ALA A 99 -0.70 -7.07 -5.84
N LEU A 100 -0.86 -8.39 -5.66
CA LEU A 100 0.24 -9.32 -5.35
C LEU A 100 1.26 -9.40 -6.48
N ARG A 101 0.80 -9.46 -7.74
CA ARG A 101 1.69 -9.42 -8.92
C ARG A 101 2.49 -8.11 -8.94
N ALA A 102 1.83 -6.98 -8.73
CA ALA A 102 2.49 -5.67 -8.69
C ALA A 102 3.52 -5.58 -7.56
N LEU A 103 3.21 -6.09 -6.35
CA LEU A 103 4.12 -6.15 -5.22
C LEU A 103 5.31 -7.08 -5.47
N LEU A 104 5.08 -8.27 -6.03
CA LEU A 104 6.14 -9.22 -6.38
C LEU A 104 7.10 -8.62 -7.41
N GLU A 105 6.57 -8.00 -8.45
CA GLU A 105 7.38 -7.29 -9.44
C GLU A 105 8.12 -6.09 -8.82
N ALA A 106 7.51 -5.40 -7.86
CA ALA A 106 8.19 -4.34 -7.12
C ALA A 106 9.35 -4.89 -6.30
N ALA A 107 9.16 -6.01 -5.61
CA ALA A 107 10.18 -6.70 -4.84
C ALA A 107 11.33 -7.25 -5.72
N GLN A 108 11.04 -7.71 -6.94
CA GLN A 108 12.06 -8.18 -7.89
C GLN A 108 13.05 -7.08 -8.32
N ASP A 109 12.64 -5.81 -8.38
CA ASP A 109 13.59 -4.71 -8.62
C ASP A 109 14.59 -4.55 -7.44
N PHE A 110 14.27 -5.07 -6.25
CA PHE A 110 15.21 -5.13 -5.12
C PHE A 110 16.08 -6.40 -5.14
N ALA A 111 15.77 -7.39 -5.97
CA ALA A 111 16.55 -8.64 -6.09
C ALA A 111 17.88 -8.43 -6.83
N GLY A 112 18.07 -7.28 -7.49
CA GLY A 112 19.32 -6.88 -8.14
C GLY A 112 20.15 -5.87 -7.35
N ILE A 113 19.74 -5.46 -6.15
CA ILE A 113 20.52 -4.53 -5.33
C ILE A 113 21.72 -5.30 -4.75
N PRO A 114 22.97 -4.88 -5.05
CA PRO A 114 24.14 -5.49 -4.45
C PRO A 114 24.02 -5.42 -2.94
N CYS A 115 24.35 -6.50 -2.25
CA CYS A 115 24.40 -6.49 -0.80
C CYS A 115 25.34 -5.33 -0.37
N PRO A 116 24.90 -4.41 0.51
CA PRO A 116 25.74 -3.29 0.95
C PRO A 116 26.92 -3.76 1.82
N VAL A 117 26.97 -5.06 2.12
CA VAL A 117 28.02 -5.70 2.90
C VAL A 117 29.28 -5.83 2.04
N PRO A 118 30.44 -5.35 2.52
CA PRO A 118 31.71 -5.49 1.82
C PRO A 118 32.07 -6.95 1.53
N SER A 119 32.78 -7.21 0.42
CA SER A 119 33.32 -8.55 0.11
C SER A 119 34.11 -9.11 1.30
N GLY A 120 33.78 -10.34 1.69
CA GLY A 120 34.42 -11.06 2.81
C GLY A 120 33.67 -11.02 4.14
N VAL A 121 32.57 -10.26 4.25
CA VAL A 121 31.72 -10.26 5.45
C VAL A 121 30.48 -11.15 5.22
N ALA A 122 30.29 -12.11 6.12
CA ALA A 122 29.18 -13.05 6.04
C ALA A 122 27.83 -12.32 6.18
N CYS A 123 26.97 -12.45 5.17
CA CYS A 123 25.62 -11.88 5.17
C CYS A 123 24.60 -13.03 5.20
N ALA A 124 23.69 -13.04 6.18
CA ALA A 124 22.66 -14.08 6.28
C ALA A 124 21.74 -14.18 5.03
N ARG A 125 21.63 -13.09 4.24
CA ARG A 125 20.90 -13.06 2.96
C ARG A 125 21.72 -13.52 1.76
N CYS A 126 23.05 -13.41 1.84
CA CYS A 126 23.95 -13.90 0.79
C CYS A 126 24.52 -15.22 1.29
N ARG A 127 23.83 -16.34 1.02
CA ARG A 127 24.43 -17.65 1.33
C ARG A 127 25.78 -17.70 0.63
N THR A 128 26.86 -17.83 1.41
CA THR A 128 28.15 -18.31 0.92
C THR A 128 27.93 -19.73 0.43
N GLY A 129 27.84 -19.91 -0.90
CA GLY A 129 27.97 -21.23 -1.50
C GLY A 129 29.43 -21.66 -1.50
N PRO A 130 29.73 -22.96 -1.46
CA PRO A 130 30.77 -23.52 -2.32
C PRO A 130 30.34 -23.49 -3.80
#